data_AF-A0A559L8C5-F1
#
_entry.id   AF-A0A559L8C5-F1
#
_cell.length_a   1.000
_cell.length_b   1.000
_cell.length_c   1.000
_cell.angle_alpha   90.00
_cell.angle_beta   90.00
_cell.angle_gamma   90.00
#
_symmetry.space_group_name_H-M   'P 1'
#
loop_
_entity.id
_entity.type
_entity.pdbx_description
1 polymer ?
#
loop_
_entity_poly.entity_id
_entity_poly.type
_entity_poly.pdbx_seq_one_letter_code
_entity_poly.pdbx_strand_id
1 'polypeptide(L)'
;MESPDEAPYFCMADTRCRLCQFELEEGDLVIAHIGGQRFSMEFNLRMADTIHDSYEWINLHTCASPRCMAEGRRIPFFHNDCFCFRLYDISDALVAAGDYAFDPPAYERNRRSHRIKRLLAPKLRDELQIRLPAETLMAIAGLLVRECAVITAEEQSLGVNVFDVTVDLTQDVYISYTTVDGVRYVKSIGNTLSKFCNEDHPGLLRKPGEPVGKIWIAEDYRGIRSVKFCPADASLAGPTPIVKSWWRHISTPCDVKNITIKSDGLKLRDILICNETIPDDTSNYVGWANPEHPNDVIDITTFDRVNSFPERLWMTFFDCNANGITGYTAVTGGSSVAMIHAHENDSTRFYTDMDAAYPRGFFIHMPLDDGEFVTEICRRYALAAGNRISACLVFITNKGRSTLFGTSGPPESCLVLDKILTPAPNGTQIWFNDSTSVHPKSLRYLAFDGLMPPVQRPFPPHLYQTLRTSGPRTPSHEIQHLIIDQSPEFC
;
A
#
# COMPACT_ATOMS: atom_id res chain seq x y z
N MET A 1 18.31 37.40 -12.16
CA MET A 1 17.04 36.65 -12.00
C MET A 1 16.53 37.05 -10.63
N GLU A 2 15.42 37.77 -10.54
CA GLU A 2 15.13 38.61 -9.36
C GLU A 2 13.82 38.28 -8.63
N SER A 3 13.09 37.22 -9.00
CA SER A 3 11.92 36.75 -8.22
C SER A 3 11.97 35.25 -7.90
N PRO A 4 11.78 34.85 -6.61
CA PRO A 4 11.61 33.46 -6.20
C PRO A 4 10.49 32.72 -6.95
N ASP A 5 9.49 33.44 -7.47
CA ASP A 5 8.37 32.87 -8.23
C ASP A 5 8.78 32.32 -9.60
N GLU A 6 9.96 32.71 -10.10
CA GLU A 6 10.51 32.20 -11.38
C GLU A 6 11.36 30.94 -11.20
N ALA A 7 11.64 30.52 -9.96
CA ALA A 7 12.47 29.36 -9.67
C ALA A 7 11.70 28.04 -9.94
N PRO A 8 12.37 26.99 -10.47
CA PRO A 8 11.73 25.70 -10.70
C PRO A 8 11.13 25.11 -9.42
N TYR A 9 9.92 24.59 -9.54
CA TYR A 9 9.21 23.94 -8.45
C TYR A 9 9.47 22.43 -8.44
N PHE A 10 9.73 21.92 -7.24
CA PHE A 10 9.81 20.49 -6.95
C PHE A 10 8.91 20.15 -5.77
N CYS A 11 8.45 18.92 -5.72
CA CYS A 11 7.66 18.40 -4.61
C CYS A 11 8.35 17.19 -3.97
N MET A 12 8.17 17.03 -2.66
CA MET A 12 8.61 15.85 -1.94
C MET A 12 8.00 14.56 -2.56
N ALA A 13 8.84 13.59 -2.88
CA ALA A 13 8.40 12.34 -3.50
C ALA A 13 7.68 11.42 -2.52
N ASP A 14 8.14 11.36 -1.27
CA ASP A 14 7.54 10.57 -0.21
C ASP A 14 8.01 11.08 1.15
N THR A 15 7.33 10.68 2.23
CA THR A 15 7.63 11.11 3.60
C THR A 15 8.71 10.26 4.26
N ARG A 16 9.63 9.64 3.49
CA ARG A 16 10.72 8.82 4.02
C ARG A 16 12.06 9.32 3.51
N CYS A 17 13.08 9.15 4.34
CA CYS A 17 14.45 9.37 3.96
C CYS A 17 14.82 8.28 2.95
N ARG A 18 15.17 8.67 1.73
CA ARG A 18 15.46 7.71 0.66
C ARG A 18 16.74 6.89 0.90
N LEU A 19 17.65 7.33 1.78
CA LEU A 19 18.84 6.57 2.15
C LEU A 19 18.53 5.52 3.22
N CYS A 20 18.01 5.96 4.37
CA CYS A 20 17.78 5.05 5.49
C CYS A 20 16.42 4.37 5.45
N GLN A 21 15.47 4.81 4.62
CA GLN A 21 14.11 4.30 4.45
C GLN A 21 13.22 4.38 5.71
N PHE A 22 13.56 5.28 6.64
CA PHE A 22 12.72 5.65 7.79
C PHE A 22 11.99 6.97 7.53
N GLU A 23 10.91 7.20 8.24
CA GLU A 23 10.05 8.39 8.07
C GLU A 23 10.82 9.69 8.35
N LEU A 24 10.45 10.72 7.59
CA LEU A 24 10.82 12.11 7.80
C LEU A 24 9.69 12.76 8.60
N GLU A 25 10.01 13.24 9.79
CA GLU A 25 9.05 13.84 10.71
C GLU A 25 9.13 15.37 10.65
N GLU A 26 8.05 16.03 11.07
CA GLU A 26 8.03 17.49 11.18
C GLU A 26 9.10 17.95 12.19
N GLY A 27 9.93 18.91 11.77
CA GLY A 27 11.09 19.38 12.54
C GLY A 27 12.40 18.63 12.24
N ASP A 28 12.39 17.53 11.49
CA ASP A 28 13.63 16.88 11.05
C ASP A 28 14.46 17.84 10.18
N LEU A 29 15.78 17.86 10.39
CA LEU A 29 16.70 18.55 9.49
C LEU A 29 16.91 17.67 8.24
N VAL A 30 16.59 18.20 7.07
CA VAL A 30 16.55 17.44 5.81
C VAL A 30 17.26 18.14 4.66
N ILE A 31 17.60 17.34 3.65
CA ILE A 31 18.17 17.79 2.37
C ILE A 31 17.38 17.11 1.23
N ALA A 32 17.10 17.84 0.15
CA ALA A 32 16.44 17.33 -1.05
C ALA A 32 17.45 16.99 -2.15
N HIS A 33 17.23 15.90 -2.88
CA HIS A 33 18.08 15.48 -4.01
C HIS A 33 17.49 15.92 -5.34
N ILE A 34 18.12 16.91 -5.97
CA ILE A 34 17.58 17.54 -7.19
C ILE A 34 17.90 16.68 -8.42
N GLY A 35 19.07 16.03 -8.41
CA GLY A 35 19.51 15.08 -9.43
C GLY A 35 21.03 15.03 -9.57
N GLY A 36 21.57 13.87 -9.96
CA GLY A 36 23.02 13.65 -9.98
C GLY A 36 23.63 13.90 -8.59
N GLN A 37 24.64 14.75 -8.51
CA GLN A 37 25.24 15.18 -7.23
C GLN A 37 24.75 16.56 -6.75
N ARG A 38 23.59 17.03 -7.22
CA ARG A 38 23.00 18.30 -6.78
C ARG A 38 22.01 18.09 -5.65
N PHE A 39 22.17 18.87 -4.60
CA PHE A 39 21.39 18.80 -3.37
C PHE A 39 20.98 20.19 -2.92
N SER A 40 19.83 20.30 -2.26
CA SER A 40 19.43 21.56 -1.64
C SER A 40 20.32 21.92 -0.45
N MET A 41 20.19 23.14 0.04
CA MET A 41 20.60 23.48 1.41
C MET A 41 19.82 22.62 2.43
N GLU A 42 20.37 22.49 3.63
CA GLU A 42 19.67 21.88 4.76
C GLU A 42 18.56 22.80 5.29
N PHE A 43 17.43 22.23 5.68
CA PHE A 43 16.32 22.96 6.29
C PHE A 43 15.49 22.08 7.22
N ASN A 44 14.76 22.70 8.14
CA ASN A 44 13.82 21.98 9.00
C ASN A 44 12.54 21.66 8.22
N LEU A 45 12.18 20.38 8.17
CA LEU A 45 11.00 19.91 7.46
C LEU A 45 9.73 20.44 8.14
N ARG A 46 8.90 21.12 7.37
CA ARG A 46 7.53 21.49 7.73
C ARG A 46 6.61 20.90 6.70
N MET A 47 5.59 20.16 7.09
CA MET A 47 4.74 19.45 6.13
C MET A 47 3.78 20.43 5.44
N ALA A 48 3.60 20.23 4.12
CA ALA A 48 2.77 21.08 3.25
C ALA A 48 3.19 22.56 3.21
N ASP A 49 4.47 22.84 3.44
CA ASP A 49 5.08 24.16 3.31
C ASP A 49 5.81 24.28 1.95
N THR A 50 6.22 25.49 1.58
CA THR A 50 7.07 25.75 0.43
C THR A 50 8.32 26.51 0.86
N ILE A 51 9.48 25.93 0.57
CA ILE A 51 10.78 26.47 0.97
C ILE A 51 11.55 26.88 -0.28
N HIS A 52 12.03 28.12 -0.30
CA HIS A 52 12.90 28.61 -1.36
C HIS A 52 14.36 28.33 -1.02
N ASP A 53 15.03 27.58 -1.88
CA ASP A 53 16.47 27.39 -1.82
C ASP A 53 17.16 28.40 -2.72
N SER A 54 17.78 29.42 -2.12
CA SER A 54 18.50 30.46 -2.85
C SER A 54 19.83 30.01 -3.45
N TYR A 55 20.41 28.90 -2.98
CA TYR A 55 21.69 28.38 -3.46
C TYR A 55 21.51 27.60 -4.76
N GLU A 56 20.57 26.66 -4.81
CA GLU A 56 20.23 25.94 -6.04
C GLU A 56 19.19 26.68 -6.91
N TRP A 57 18.62 27.77 -6.39
CA TRP A 57 17.58 28.59 -7.01
C TRP A 57 16.34 27.76 -7.39
N ILE A 58 15.74 27.10 -6.39
CA ILE A 58 14.57 26.21 -6.56
C ILE A 58 13.52 26.44 -5.45
N ASN A 59 12.29 26.01 -5.70
CA ASN A 59 11.23 25.95 -4.71
C ASN A 59 10.88 24.50 -4.36
N LEU A 60 10.88 24.17 -3.07
CA LEU A 60 10.64 22.84 -2.54
C LEU A 60 9.32 22.81 -1.78
N HIS A 61 8.34 22.10 -2.32
CA HIS A 61 7.05 21.91 -1.65
C HIS A 61 6.98 20.55 -0.95
N THR A 62 6.58 20.53 0.32
CA THR A 62 6.79 19.39 1.24
C THR A 62 5.49 18.68 1.61
N CYS A 63 4.50 18.60 0.72
CA CYS A 63 3.24 17.90 1.01
C CYS A 63 3.27 16.38 0.76
N ALA A 64 4.26 15.89 0.01
CA ALA A 64 4.36 14.50 -0.45
C ALA A 64 3.12 13.96 -1.20
N SER A 65 2.19 14.84 -1.60
CA SER A 65 0.95 14.45 -2.27
C SER A 65 1.22 14.06 -3.72
N PRO A 66 0.72 12.90 -4.20
CA PRO A 66 0.77 12.54 -5.62
C PRO A 66 0.05 13.54 -6.53
N ARG A 67 -0.89 14.32 -6.00
CA ARG A 67 -1.65 15.36 -6.72
C ARG A 67 -1.33 16.75 -6.18
N CYS A 68 -0.05 16.99 -5.90
CA CYS A 68 0.41 18.31 -5.51
C CYS A 68 0.07 19.35 -6.59
N MET A 69 -0.55 20.47 -6.18
CA MET A 69 -0.94 21.55 -7.08
C MET A 69 0.24 22.39 -7.59
N ALA A 70 1.44 22.21 -7.03
CA ALA A 70 2.63 22.95 -7.45
C ALA A 70 3.22 22.43 -8.78
N GLU A 71 2.66 21.36 -9.37
CA GLU A 71 2.99 20.78 -10.69
C GLU A 71 4.48 20.43 -10.95
N GLY A 72 5.33 20.53 -9.92
CA GLY A 72 6.76 20.28 -9.99
C GLY A 72 7.16 18.81 -10.05
N ARG A 73 8.38 18.54 -10.51
CA ARG A 73 8.98 17.20 -10.46
C ARG A 73 9.06 16.74 -9.01
N ARG A 74 8.72 15.47 -8.76
CA ARG A 74 8.86 14.87 -7.43
C ARG A 74 10.28 14.39 -7.20
N ILE A 75 10.86 14.74 -6.05
CA ILE A 75 12.25 14.44 -5.71
C ILE A 75 12.39 13.83 -4.31
N PRO A 76 13.38 12.93 -4.10
CA PRO A 76 13.58 12.30 -2.80
C PRO A 76 14.25 13.25 -1.81
N PHE A 77 13.95 13.02 -0.53
CA PHE A 77 14.50 13.76 0.60
C PHE A 77 15.30 12.80 1.47
N PHE A 78 16.29 13.33 2.18
CA PHE A 78 17.11 12.58 3.14
C PHE A 78 17.14 13.30 4.48
N HIS A 79 17.24 12.54 5.58
CA HIS A 79 17.71 13.10 6.85
C HIS A 79 19.11 13.68 6.65
N ASN A 80 19.38 14.85 7.21
CA ASN A 80 20.70 15.48 7.14
C ASN A 80 21.79 14.56 7.73
N ASP A 81 21.50 13.93 8.87
CA ASP A 81 22.43 13.00 9.52
C ASP A 81 22.73 11.79 8.62
N CYS A 82 21.73 11.27 7.90
CA CYS A 82 21.94 10.15 6.96
C CYS A 82 22.77 10.58 5.77
N PHE A 83 22.55 11.80 5.27
CA PHE A 83 23.38 12.38 4.23
C PHE A 83 24.83 12.53 4.71
N CYS A 84 25.06 13.14 5.88
CA CYS A 84 26.40 13.34 6.43
C CYS A 84 27.13 12.04 6.82
N PHE A 85 26.41 10.99 7.18
CA PHE A 85 26.98 9.70 7.59
C PHE A 85 27.37 8.78 6.43
N ARG A 86 26.85 9.06 5.22
CA ARG A 86 27.10 8.24 4.03
C ARG A 86 28.60 8.05 3.75
N LEU A 87 28.99 6.88 3.26
CA LEU A 87 30.40 6.59 2.93
C LEU A 87 30.74 6.86 1.46
N TYR A 88 29.73 6.84 0.59
CA TYR A 88 29.93 6.96 -0.86
C TYR A 88 29.06 8.06 -1.46
N ASP A 89 29.35 8.41 -2.71
CA ASP A 89 28.49 9.30 -3.48
C ASP A 89 27.12 8.64 -3.72
N ILE A 90 26.08 9.47 -3.70
CA ILE A 90 24.70 8.98 -3.88
C ILE A 90 24.50 8.68 -5.36
N SER A 91 24.47 7.38 -5.70
CA SER A 91 24.26 6.91 -7.06
C SER A 91 22.77 6.88 -7.44
N ASP A 92 22.48 6.91 -8.74
CA ASP A 92 21.11 6.75 -9.24
C ASP A 92 20.52 5.39 -8.83
N ALA A 93 21.35 4.33 -8.77
CA ALA A 93 20.93 3.01 -8.31
C ALA A 93 20.55 3.00 -6.82
N LEU A 94 21.28 3.74 -5.96
CA LEU A 94 20.92 3.87 -4.54
C LEU A 94 19.57 4.57 -4.38
N VAL A 95 19.35 5.66 -5.12
CA VAL A 95 18.10 6.42 -5.10
C VAL A 95 16.93 5.61 -5.65
N ALA A 96 17.14 4.88 -6.75
CA ALA A 96 16.14 4.00 -7.34
C ALA A 96 15.82 2.79 -6.45
N ALA A 97 16.83 2.20 -5.81
CA ALA A 97 16.67 1.06 -4.92
C ALA A 97 15.79 1.36 -3.70
N GLY A 98 15.85 2.61 -3.24
CA GLY A 98 15.03 3.13 -2.15
C GLY A 98 13.62 3.58 -2.56
N ASP A 99 13.25 3.46 -3.83
CA ASP A 99 11.92 3.86 -4.29
C ASP A 99 10.86 2.83 -3.94
N TYR A 100 9.71 3.26 -3.44
CA TYR A 100 8.60 2.36 -3.20
C TYR A 100 7.49 2.57 -4.22
N ALA A 101 6.96 1.46 -4.72
CA ALA A 101 5.85 1.45 -5.68
C ALA A 101 4.54 1.95 -5.06
N PHE A 102 4.37 1.76 -3.75
CA PHE A 102 3.24 2.21 -2.93
C PHE A 102 3.66 2.24 -1.45
N ASP A 103 2.81 2.79 -0.58
CA ASP A 103 3.15 2.89 0.85
C ASP A 103 3.15 1.51 1.54
N PRO A 104 4.20 1.17 2.29
CA PRO A 104 4.23 -0.06 3.06
C PRO A 104 3.27 0.03 4.25
N PRO A 105 2.80 -1.10 4.76
CA PRO A 105 2.13 -1.14 6.05
C PRO A 105 3.02 -0.63 7.19
N ALA A 106 2.42 -0.01 8.22
CA ALA A 106 3.16 0.61 9.31
C ALA A 106 4.05 -0.38 10.09
N TYR A 107 3.60 -1.63 10.27
CA TYR A 107 4.39 -2.65 10.94
C TYR A 107 5.74 -2.95 10.24
N GLU A 108 5.88 -2.68 8.93
CA GLU A 108 7.14 -2.90 8.19
C GLU A 108 8.27 -2.03 8.74
N ARG A 109 7.96 -0.82 9.22
CA ARG A 109 8.90 0.07 9.91
C ARG A 109 9.48 -0.61 11.15
N ASN A 110 8.58 -1.14 12.00
CA ASN A 110 8.95 -1.82 13.23
C ASN A 110 9.72 -3.12 12.95
N ARG A 111 9.28 -3.90 11.96
CA ARG A 111 9.97 -5.12 11.50
C ARG A 111 11.41 -4.81 11.11
N ARG A 112 11.61 -3.78 10.29
CA ARG A 112 12.92 -3.41 9.76
C ARG A 112 13.83 -2.86 10.86
N SER A 113 13.33 -1.94 11.68
CA SER A 113 14.08 -1.43 12.85
C SER A 113 14.51 -2.57 13.77
N HIS A 114 13.59 -3.46 14.14
CA HIS A 114 13.87 -4.60 15.02
C HIS A 114 14.87 -5.57 14.41
N ARG A 115 14.78 -5.81 13.09
CA ARG A 115 15.72 -6.65 12.37
C ARG A 115 17.13 -6.08 12.42
N ILE A 116 17.28 -4.79 12.15
CA ILE A 116 18.58 -4.11 12.21
C ILE A 116 19.16 -4.21 13.62
N LYS A 117 18.37 -3.90 14.66
CA LYS A 117 18.81 -4.04 16.06
C LYS A 117 19.29 -5.45 16.38
N ARG A 118 18.53 -6.47 15.97
CA ARG A 118 18.87 -7.89 16.20
C ARG A 118 20.14 -8.33 15.47
N LEU A 119 20.44 -7.77 14.29
CA LEU A 119 21.67 -8.06 13.57
C LEU A 119 22.88 -7.29 14.13
N LEU A 120 22.66 -6.05 14.57
CA LEU A 120 23.72 -5.15 14.98
C LEU A 120 24.16 -5.42 16.43
N ALA A 121 23.25 -5.72 17.35
CA ALA A 121 23.58 -5.93 18.77
C ALA A 121 24.62 -7.05 19.01
N PRO A 122 24.57 -8.21 18.33
CA PRO A 122 25.64 -9.20 18.40
C PRO A 122 26.98 -8.68 17.86
N LYS A 123 26.98 -7.99 16.72
CA LYS A 123 28.21 -7.40 16.14
C LYS A 123 28.84 -6.37 17.06
N LEU A 124 28.04 -5.52 17.71
CA LEU A 124 28.52 -4.54 18.68
C LEU A 124 29.21 -5.20 19.88
N ARG A 125 28.74 -6.38 20.31
CA ARG A 125 29.41 -7.15 21.37
C ARG A 125 30.81 -7.55 20.96
N ASP A 126 30.95 -8.02 19.72
CA ASP A 126 32.20 -8.53 19.18
C ASP A 126 33.20 -7.37 18.95
N GLU A 127 32.72 -6.24 18.44
CA GLU A 127 33.55 -5.07 18.13
C GLU A 127 33.94 -4.22 19.35
N LEU A 128 33.02 -3.98 20.29
CA LEU A 128 33.29 -3.10 21.44
C LEU A 128 34.25 -3.72 22.45
N GLN A 129 34.48 -5.04 22.39
CA GLN A 129 35.32 -5.80 23.32
C GLN A 129 34.97 -5.60 24.81
N ILE A 130 33.78 -5.05 25.09
CA ILE A 130 33.24 -4.78 26.44
C ILE A 130 32.04 -5.69 26.66
N ARG A 131 31.97 -6.30 27.85
CA ARG A 131 30.81 -7.11 28.26
C ARG A 131 29.66 -6.21 28.70
N LEU A 132 28.82 -5.82 27.74
CA LEU A 132 27.55 -5.15 28.01
C LEU A 132 26.40 -6.17 28.07
N PRO A 133 25.37 -5.93 28.91
CA PRO A 133 24.13 -6.69 28.88
C PRO A 133 23.47 -6.63 27.49
N ALA A 134 22.69 -7.65 27.14
CA ALA A 134 22.04 -7.72 25.84
C ALA A 134 21.06 -6.57 25.62
N GLU A 135 20.39 -6.12 26.68
CA GLU A 135 19.46 -4.99 26.68
C GLU A 135 20.18 -3.68 26.34
N THR A 136 21.37 -3.46 26.93
CA THR A 136 22.20 -2.29 26.64
C THR A 136 22.70 -2.30 25.20
N LEU A 137 23.14 -3.44 24.69
CA LEU A 137 23.56 -3.58 23.29
C LEU A 137 22.39 -3.35 22.32
N MET A 138 21.20 -3.83 22.66
CA MET A 138 19.98 -3.58 21.87
C MET A 138 19.57 -2.10 21.90
N ALA A 139 19.77 -1.40 23.02
CA ALA A 139 19.53 0.03 23.14
C ALA A 139 20.52 0.83 22.27
N ILE A 140 21.82 0.52 22.35
CA ILE A 140 22.86 1.14 21.50
C ILE A 140 22.58 0.85 20.02
N ALA A 141 22.29 -0.40 19.66
CA ALA A 141 21.89 -0.76 18.30
C ALA A 141 20.65 0.01 17.85
N GLY A 142 19.75 0.34 18.78
CA GLY A 142 18.58 1.17 18.55
C GLY A 142 18.88 2.60 18.15
N LEU A 143 19.99 3.16 18.64
CA LEU A 143 20.47 4.50 18.28
C LEU A 143 21.12 4.54 16.90
N LEU A 144 21.63 3.40 16.41
CA LEU A 144 22.39 3.28 15.16
C LEU A 144 21.57 2.70 13.99
N VAL A 145 20.25 2.61 14.14
CA VAL A 145 19.39 1.94 13.15
C VAL A 145 19.41 2.65 11.81
N ARG A 146 19.43 3.99 11.80
CA ARG A 146 19.41 4.78 10.55
C ARG A 146 20.74 4.69 9.83
N GLU A 147 21.83 4.85 10.56
CA GLU A 147 23.22 4.75 10.09
C GLU A 147 23.47 3.36 9.49
N CYS A 148 23.11 2.31 10.21
CA CYS A 148 23.26 0.93 9.70
C CYS A 148 22.41 0.70 8.44
N ALA A 149 21.21 1.28 8.37
CA ALA A 149 20.37 1.22 7.17
C ALA A 149 21.00 1.95 5.98
N VAL A 150 21.60 3.12 6.18
CA VAL A 150 22.32 3.87 5.13
C VAL A 150 23.47 3.03 4.59
N ILE A 151 24.38 2.57 5.47
CA ILE A 151 25.56 1.81 5.03
C ILE A 151 25.15 0.53 4.31
N THR A 152 24.15 -0.19 4.83
CA THR A 152 23.67 -1.42 4.17
C THR A 152 23.11 -1.13 2.78
N ALA A 153 22.35 -0.04 2.60
CA ALA A 153 21.81 0.34 1.31
C ALA A 153 22.93 0.77 0.34
N GLU A 154 23.91 1.55 0.82
CA GLU A 154 25.08 1.94 0.04
C GLU A 154 25.87 0.72 -0.43
N GLU A 155 26.28 -0.15 0.49
CA GLU A 155 27.06 -1.36 0.19
C GLU A 155 26.37 -2.25 -0.84
N GLN A 156 25.05 -2.40 -0.73
CA GLN A 156 24.27 -3.18 -1.70
C GLN A 156 24.27 -2.53 -3.09
N SER A 157 24.19 -1.19 -3.14
CA SER A 157 24.13 -0.40 -4.37
C SER A 157 25.49 -0.08 -5.00
N LEU A 158 26.60 -0.54 -4.42
CA LEU A 158 27.93 -0.34 -4.97
C LEU A 158 28.12 -1.09 -6.29
N GLY A 159 28.57 -0.37 -7.32
CA GLY A 159 28.94 -0.95 -8.62
C GLY A 159 27.77 -1.48 -9.46
N VAL A 160 26.53 -1.27 -9.03
CA VAL A 160 25.33 -1.60 -9.81
C VAL A 160 24.75 -0.36 -10.49
N ASN A 161 24.04 -0.57 -11.59
CA ASN A 161 23.37 0.48 -12.34
C ASN A 161 21.90 0.14 -12.55
N VAL A 162 21.07 1.17 -12.68
CA VAL A 162 19.70 1.02 -13.17
C VAL A 162 19.77 0.58 -14.64
N PHE A 163 18.97 -0.41 -15.01
CA PHE A 163 18.96 -0.90 -16.38
C PHE A 163 17.59 -1.44 -16.82
N ASP A 164 17.35 -1.32 -18.12
CA ASP A 164 16.26 -1.98 -18.81
C ASP A 164 16.87 -2.99 -19.79
N VAL A 165 16.38 -4.23 -19.75
CA VAL A 165 16.90 -5.32 -20.59
C VAL A 165 15.75 -6.07 -21.23
N THR A 166 15.85 -6.33 -22.53
CA THR A 166 14.93 -7.22 -23.24
C THR A 166 15.39 -8.67 -23.07
N VAL A 167 14.45 -9.53 -22.71
CA VAL A 167 14.63 -10.99 -22.56
C VAL A 167 13.82 -11.69 -23.64
N ASP A 168 14.50 -12.54 -24.41
CA ASP A 168 13.89 -13.37 -25.45
C ASP A 168 13.33 -14.64 -24.82
N LEU A 169 12.01 -14.72 -24.71
CA LEU A 169 11.33 -15.89 -24.17
C LEU A 169 11.45 -17.09 -25.12
N THR A 170 11.87 -16.97 -26.38
CA THR A 170 12.02 -18.16 -27.25
C THR A 170 13.26 -19.01 -26.92
N GLN A 171 14.13 -18.53 -26.03
CA GLN A 171 15.35 -19.20 -25.59
C GLN A 171 15.23 -19.69 -24.14
N ASP A 172 16.27 -20.33 -23.61
CA ASP A 172 16.38 -20.58 -22.17
C ASP A 172 16.30 -19.24 -21.43
N VAL A 173 15.51 -19.22 -20.35
CA VAL A 173 15.40 -18.06 -19.47
C VAL A 173 15.83 -18.45 -18.08
N TYR A 174 16.76 -17.68 -17.53
CA TYR A 174 17.29 -17.85 -16.18
C TYR A 174 16.80 -16.72 -15.28
N ILE A 175 16.69 -17.02 -13.98
CA ILE A 175 16.28 -16.08 -12.96
C ILE A 175 17.24 -16.14 -11.77
N SER A 176 17.58 -14.99 -11.21
CA SER A 176 18.34 -14.88 -9.97
C SER A 176 17.61 -14.06 -8.92
N TYR A 177 18.06 -14.16 -7.68
CA TYR A 177 17.43 -13.51 -6.54
C TYR A 177 18.45 -12.80 -5.68
N THR A 178 18.02 -11.71 -5.05
CA THR A 178 18.76 -11.00 -4.02
C THR A 178 17.94 -10.93 -2.74
N THR A 179 18.59 -10.63 -1.61
CA THR A 179 17.91 -10.41 -0.33
C THR A 179 18.13 -8.98 0.13
N VAL A 180 17.04 -8.22 0.26
CA VAL A 180 17.06 -6.84 0.78
C VAL A 180 16.26 -6.81 2.07
N ASP A 181 16.88 -6.36 3.17
CA ASP A 181 16.28 -6.33 4.51
C ASP A 181 15.65 -7.66 4.97
N GLY A 182 16.23 -8.79 4.54
CA GLY A 182 15.75 -10.13 4.86
C GLY A 182 14.58 -10.63 4.01
N VAL A 183 14.20 -9.90 2.95
CA VAL A 183 13.16 -10.31 2.00
C VAL A 183 13.81 -10.63 0.66
N ARG A 184 13.40 -11.75 0.07
CA ARG A 184 13.88 -12.22 -1.24
C ARG A 184 13.14 -11.50 -2.37
N TYR A 185 13.91 -10.93 -3.29
CA TYR A 185 13.45 -10.26 -4.50
C TYR A 185 14.10 -10.87 -5.74
N VAL A 186 13.43 -10.77 -6.88
CA VAL A 186 14.01 -11.13 -8.17
C VAL A 186 15.07 -10.09 -8.51
N LYS A 187 16.32 -10.53 -8.69
CA LYS A 187 17.46 -9.64 -9.01
C LYS A 187 17.50 -9.39 -10.51
N SER A 188 17.48 -10.46 -11.30
CA SER A 188 17.52 -10.37 -12.76
C SER A 188 16.86 -11.57 -13.43
N ILE A 189 16.40 -11.35 -14.66
CA ILE A 189 15.93 -12.38 -15.59
C ILE A 189 16.68 -12.19 -16.90
N GLY A 190 17.15 -13.26 -17.54
CA GLY A 190 17.90 -13.14 -18.78
C GLY A 190 18.21 -14.47 -19.45
N ASN A 191 18.70 -14.40 -20.69
CA ASN A 191 18.96 -15.58 -21.53
C ASN A 191 20.34 -16.22 -21.34
N THR A 192 21.28 -15.53 -20.70
CA THR A 192 22.68 -15.98 -20.62
C THR A 192 23.16 -16.03 -19.17
N LEU A 193 23.73 -17.16 -18.78
CA LEU A 193 24.32 -17.37 -17.45
C LEU A 193 25.49 -16.41 -17.14
N SER A 194 26.22 -15.95 -18.16
CA SER A 194 27.37 -15.04 -17.99
C SER A 194 27.00 -13.64 -17.49
N LYS A 195 25.72 -13.26 -17.53
CA LYS A 195 25.21 -12.00 -16.99
C LYS A 195 24.93 -12.06 -15.49
N PHE A 196 25.01 -13.24 -14.88
CA PHE A 196 24.79 -13.43 -13.45
C PHE A 196 26.15 -13.49 -12.75
N CYS A 197 26.25 -12.89 -11.56
CA CYS A 197 27.45 -13.05 -10.75
C CYS A 197 27.56 -14.54 -10.33
N ASN A 198 28.77 -15.07 -10.15
CA ASN A 198 28.97 -16.46 -9.72
C ASN A 198 28.25 -16.79 -8.40
N GLU A 199 27.96 -15.78 -7.58
CA GLU A 199 27.23 -15.90 -6.32
C GLU A 199 25.70 -15.97 -6.48
N ASP A 200 25.15 -15.60 -7.64
CA ASP A 200 23.69 -15.44 -7.84
C ASP A 200 22.93 -16.76 -8.02
N HIS A 201 23.64 -17.88 -8.20
CA HIS A 201 23.10 -19.24 -8.37
C HIS A 201 21.82 -19.27 -9.25
N PRO A 202 21.90 -18.80 -10.50
CA PRO A 202 20.72 -18.62 -11.35
C PRO A 202 19.97 -19.93 -11.58
N GLY A 203 18.66 -19.91 -11.33
CA GLY A 203 17.77 -21.01 -11.63
C GLY A 203 17.25 -20.93 -13.05
N LEU A 204 17.04 -22.09 -13.70
CA LEU A 204 16.33 -22.14 -14.97
C LEU A 204 14.84 -21.84 -14.71
N LEU A 205 14.36 -20.72 -15.24
CA LEU A 205 12.96 -20.32 -15.14
C LEU A 205 12.11 -20.98 -16.22
N ARG A 206 12.67 -21.13 -17.44
CA ARG A 206 11.95 -21.69 -18.59
C ARG A 206 12.91 -22.23 -19.64
N LYS A 207 12.48 -23.29 -20.33
CA LYS A 207 13.12 -23.84 -21.54
C LYS A 207 12.46 -23.32 -22.84
N PRO A 208 13.19 -23.34 -23.97
CA PRO A 208 12.61 -23.06 -25.27
C PRO A 208 11.51 -24.06 -25.62
N GLY A 209 10.51 -23.60 -26.38
CA GLY A 209 9.44 -24.45 -26.94
C GLY A 209 8.13 -24.51 -26.14
N GLU A 210 8.11 -24.07 -24.88
CA GLU A 210 6.88 -24.00 -24.09
C GLU A 210 6.12 -22.69 -24.36
N PRO A 211 4.84 -22.67 -24.78
CA PRO A 211 4.12 -21.42 -25.04
C PRO A 211 3.95 -20.59 -23.76
N VAL A 212 4.14 -19.27 -23.86
CA VAL A 212 3.91 -18.32 -22.76
C VAL A 212 2.77 -17.41 -23.16
N GLY A 213 1.58 -17.72 -22.66
CA GLY A 213 0.38 -16.88 -22.83
C GLY A 213 0.07 -16.05 -21.59
N LYS A 214 0.67 -16.36 -20.45
CA LYS A 214 0.45 -15.67 -19.17
C LYS A 214 1.72 -15.57 -18.34
N ILE A 215 1.98 -14.38 -17.81
CA ILE A 215 3.10 -14.10 -16.90
C ILE A 215 2.54 -13.69 -15.56
N TRP A 216 2.72 -14.52 -14.53
CA TRP A 216 2.33 -14.20 -13.16
C TRP A 216 3.45 -13.50 -12.42
N ILE A 217 3.14 -12.40 -11.77
CA ILE A 217 4.09 -11.54 -11.06
C ILE A 217 3.58 -11.32 -9.65
N ALA A 218 4.38 -11.70 -8.66
CA ALA A 218 4.17 -11.32 -7.28
C ALA A 218 5.12 -10.18 -6.91
N GLU A 219 4.60 -9.09 -6.40
CA GLU A 219 5.38 -7.92 -6.01
C GLU A 219 4.89 -7.32 -4.69
N ASP A 220 5.77 -6.60 -4.00
CA ASP A 220 5.41 -5.78 -2.85
C ASP A 220 5.79 -4.31 -3.12
N TYR A 221 5.72 -3.47 -2.09
CA TYR A 221 6.06 -2.05 -2.18
C TYR A 221 7.50 -1.79 -2.65
N ARG A 222 8.41 -2.76 -2.55
CA ARG A 222 9.82 -2.68 -2.94
C ARG A 222 10.12 -3.34 -4.28
N GLY A 223 9.25 -4.18 -4.83
CA GLY A 223 9.44 -4.73 -6.16
C GLY A 223 9.11 -6.21 -6.27
N ILE A 224 9.61 -6.83 -7.33
CA ILE A 224 9.16 -8.15 -7.76
C ILE A 224 9.80 -9.24 -6.89
N ARG A 225 8.96 -10.10 -6.33
CA ARG A 225 9.34 -11.20 -5.43
C ARG A 225 9.31 -12.55 -6.12
N SER A 226 8.49 -12.72 -7.14
CA SER A 226 8.43 -13.95 -7.94
C SER A 226 7.84 -13.69 -9.31
N VAL A 227 8.29 -14.47 -10.28
CA VAL A 227 7.77 -14.49 -11.65
C VAL A 227 7.55 -15.94 -12.05
N LYS A 228 6.41 -16.24 -12.68
CA LYS A 228 6.13 -17.54 -13.28
C LYS A 228 5.58 -17.35 -14.69
N PHE A 229 6.13 -18.11 -15.63
CA PHE A 229 5.62 -18.17 -17.01
C PHE A 229 4.72 -19.37 -17.18
N CYS A 230 3.56 -19.16 -17.78
CA CYS A 230 2.53 -20.17 -17.93
C CYS A 230 1.88 -20.10 -19.32
N PRO A 231 1.31 -21.22 -19.80
CA PRO A 231 0.36 -21.20 -20.92
C PRO A 231 -0.84 -20.31 -20.60
N ALA A 232 -1.56 -19.82 -21.63
CA ALA A 232 -2.65 -18.86 -21.47
C ALA A 232 -3.75 -19.32 -20.49
N ASP A 233 -4.14 -20.60 -20.57
CA ASP A 233 -5.23 -21.18 -19.79
C ASP A 233 -4.82 -21.73 -18.43
N ALA A 234 -3.52 -21.67 -18.10
CA ALA A 234 -3.03 -22.25 -16.85
C ALA A 234 -3.38 -21.34 -15.66
N SER A 235 -4.01 -21.93 -14.65
CA SER A 235 -4.09 -21.35 -13.31
C SER A 235 -2.76 -21.47 -12.60
N LEU A 236 -2.53 -20.62 -11.59
CA LEU A 236 -1.31 -20.68 -10.80
C LEU A 236 -1.36 -21.90 -9.87
N ALA A 237 -0.84 -23.04 -10.31
CA ALA A 237 -0.78 -24.25 -9.50
C ALA A 237 0.35 -24.17 -8.44
N GLY A 238 0.06 -24.67 -7.23
CA GLY A 238 1.03 -24.85 -6.13
C GLY A 238 0.81 -23.92 -4.94
N PRO A 239 1.60 -24.07 -3.86
CA PRO A 239 1.43 -23.27 -2.66
C PRO A 239 1.77 -21.80 -2.96
N THR A 240 0.76 -20.98 -3.11
CA THR A 240 0.85 -19.53 -3.04
C THR A 240 -0.24 -19.04 -2.09
N PRO A 241 0.11 -18.15 -1.15
CA PRO A 241 0.71 -16.87 -1.48
C PRO A 241 2.12 -16.68 -0.91
N ILE A 242 2.97 -16.01 -1.68
CA ILE A 242 4.10 -15.30 -1.10
C ILE A 242 3.48 -14.24 -0.17
N VAL A 243 3.63 -14.46 1.13
CA VAL A 243 2.99 -13.66 2.16
C VAL A 243 3.33 -12.18 1.97
N LYS A 244 2.30 -11.31 2.01
CA LYS A 244 2.40 -9.85 1.84
C LYS A 244 2.90 -9.42 0.46
N SER A 245 2.38 -10.06 -0.57
CA SER A 245 2.61 -9.68 -1.96
C SER A 245 1.28 -9.51 -2.68
N TRP A 246 1.30 -8.67 -3.70
CA TRP A 246 0.24 -8.48 -4.68
C TRP A 246 0.58 -9.27 -5.93
N TRP A 247 -0.41 -10.03 -6.42
CA TRP A 247 -0.32 -10.84 -7.61
C TRP A 247 -1.00 -10.14 -8.76
N ARG A 248 -0.26 -9.88 -9.82
CA ARG A 248 -0.82 -9.47 -11.10
C ARG A 248 -0.42 -10.48 -12.16
N HIS A 249 -1.11 -10.43 -13.29
CA HIS A 249 -0.69 -11.18 -14.46
C HIS A 249 -0.71 -10.31 -15.70
N ILE A 250 0.17 -10.65 -16.63
CA ILE A 250 0.16 -10.11 -17.98
C ILE A 250 -0.28 -11.23 -18.89
N SER A 251 -1.37 -11.01 -19.62
CA SER A 251 -1.93 -11.99 -20.56
C SER A 251 -1.97 -11.41 -21.97
N THR A 252 -1.62 -12.25 -22.94
CA THR A 252 -1.63 -11.86 -24.36
C THR A 252 -2.39 -12.90 -25.18
N PRO A 253 -3.13 -12.48 -26.23
CA PRO A 253 -3.81 -13.43 -27.12
C PRO A 253 -2.85 -14.33 -27.91
N CYS A 254 -1.61 -13.88 -28.09
CA CYS A 254 -0.54 -14.58 -28.78
C CYS A 254 0.59 -14.92 -27.81
N ASP A 255 1.43 -15.89 -28.14
CA ASP A 255 2.62 -16.21 -27.34
C ASP A 255 3.55 -14.99 -27.18
N VAL A 256 3.89 -14.70 -25.93
CA VAL A 256 4.85 -13.64 -25.58
C VAL A 256 6.25 -14.10 -26.01
N LYS A 257 6.83 -13.37 -26.95
CA LYS A 257 8.19 -13.64 -27.44
C LYS A 257 9.25 -12.87 -26.68
N ASN A 258 8.98 -11.62 -26.32
CA ASN A 258 9.95 -10.75 -25.66
C ASN A 258 9.29 -10.02 -24.50
N ILE A 259 10.05 -9.84 -23.43
CA ILE A 259 9.70 -8.97 -22.32
C ILE A 259 10.82 -7.97 -22.08
N THR A 260 10.47 -6.78 -21.59
CA THR A 260 11.44 -5.81 -21.08
C THR A 260 11.34 -5.80 -19.57
N ILE A 261 12.45 -6.11 -18.91
CA ILE A 261 12.58 -6.02 -17.46
C ILE A 261 13.15 -4.65 -17.08
N LYS A 262 12.61 -4.06 -16.02
CA LYS A 262 13.13 -2.82 -15.42
C LYS A 262 13.77 -3.13 -14.07
N SER A 263 15.01 -2.70 -13.86
CA SER A 263 15.78 -2.96 -12.65
C SER A 263 16.25 -1.67 -12.01
N ASP A 264 16.18 -1.58 -10.68
CA ASP A 264 16.80 -0.49 -9.91
C ASP A 264 18.31 -0.69 -9.65
N GLY A 265 18.89 -1.76 -10.22
CA GLY A 265 20.26 -2.19 -10.00
C GLY A 265 20.41 -3.29 -8.94
N LEU A 266 19.51 -3.34 -7.95
CA LEU A 266 19.47 -4.40 -6.94
C LEU A 266 18.44 -5.47 -7.27
N LYS A 267 17.26 -5.05 -7.72
CA LYS A 267 16.08 -5.88 -7.90
C LYS A 267 15.21 -5.39 -9.04
N LEU A 268 14.40 -6.31 -9.57
CA LEU A 268 13.43 -5.99 -10.60
C LEU A 268 12.27 -5.18 -10.02
N ARG A 269 11.92 -4.14 -10.77
CA ARG A 269 10.86 -3.16 -10.48
C ARG A 269 9.65 -3.34 -11.37
N ASP A 270 9.85 -3.81 -12.60
CA ASP A 270 8.74 -4.05 -13.52
C ASP A 270 9.09 -5.06 -14.61
N ILE A 271 8.05 -5.61 -15.23
CA ILE A 271 8.10 -6.45 -16.42
C ILE A 271 7.04 -5.94 -17.38
N LEU A 272 7.48 -5.54 -18.56
CA LEU A 272 6.64 -4.99 -19.62
C LEU A 272 6.70 -5.90 -20.85
N ILE A 273 5.60 -5.96 -21.60
CA ILE A 273 5.59 -6.59 -22.92
C ILE A 273 5.68 -5.49 -23.97
N CYS A 274 6.74 -5.50 -24.77
CA CYS A 274 6.84 -4.60 -25.92
C CYS A 274 5.95 -5.14 -27.04
N ASN A 275 4.71 -4.64 -27.15
CA ASN A 275 3.89 -4.91 -28.31
C ASN A 275 3.17 -3.63 -28.75
N GLU A 276 3.45 -3.18 -29.97
CA GLU A 276 2.88 -1.95 -30.56
C GLU A 276 1.36 -2.01 -30.77
N THR A 277 0.76 -3.19 -30.58
CA THR A 277 -0.64 -3.51 -30.92
C THR A 277 -1.54 -3.79 -29.72
N ILE A 278 -1.02 -3.80 -28.49
CA ILE A 278 -1.83 -4.00 -27.30
C ILE A 278 -2.27 -2.61 -26.81
N PRO A 279 -3.57 -2.27 -26.85
CA PRO A 279 -4.07 -1.09 -26.15
C PRO A 279 -3.61 -1.20 -24.71
N ASP A 280 -3.18 -0.09 -24.11
CA ASP A 280 -2.69 0.01 -22.75
C ASP A 280 -3.73 -0.56 -21.77
N ASP A 281 -3.72 -1.89 -21.62
CA ASP A 281 -4.75 -2.63 -20.91
C ASP A 281 -4.44 -2.46 -19.44
N THR A 282 -5.08 -1.44 -18.87
CA THR A 282 -4.98 -1.06 -17.46
C THR A 282 -5.25 -2.23 -16.50
N SER A 283 -5.85 -3.34 -16.97
CA SER A 283 -6.03 -4.56 -16.19
C SER A 283 -4.71 -5.24 -15.80
N ASN A 284 -3.65 -5.10 -16.60
CA ASN A 284 -2.32 -5.68 -16.32
C ASN A 284 -1.66 -5.07 -15.06
N TYR A 285 -2.21 -3.97 -14.54
CA TYR A 285 -1.71 -3.27 -13.35
C TYR A 285 -2.59 -3.47 -12.13
N VAL A 286 -3.65 -4.27 -12.20
CA VAL A 286 -4.43 -4.64 -11.00
C VAL A 286 -3.71 -5.78 -10.29
N GLY A 287 -3.27 -5.54 -9.05
CA GLY A 287 -2.68 -6.58 -8.21
C GLY A 287 -3.65 -7.07 -7.14
N TRP A 288 -3.62 -8.36 -6.88
CA TRP A 288 -4.57 -9.07 -6.01
C TRP A 288 -3.83 -9.73 -4.85
N ALA A 289 -4.37 -9.65 -3.64
CA ALA A 289 -3.71 -10.23 -2.47
C ALA A 289 -3.58 -11.77 -2.56
N ASN A 290 -4.40 -12.41 -3.41
CA ASN A 290 -4.33 -13.81 -3.76
C ASN A 290 -4.51 -13.97 -5.29
N PRO A 291 -3.73 -14.83 -5.97
CA PRO A 291 -3.88 -15.13 -7.40
C PRO A 291 -5.25 -15.71 -7.77
N GLU A 292 -5.93 -16.38 -6.85
CA GLU A 292 -7.32 -16.79 -7.02
C GLU A 292 -8.22 -15.62 -6.65
N HIS A 293 -8.72 -14.90 -7.66
CA HIS A 293 -9.54 -13.70 -7.48
C HIS A 293 -10.69 -13.64 -8.49
N PRO A 294 -11.77 -12.88 -8.19
CA PRO A 294 -12.86 -12.64 -9.13
C PRO A 294 -12.42 -11.86 -10.38
N ASN A 295 -13.20 -11.96 -11.46
CA ASN A 295 -12.90 -11.26 -12.72
C ASN A 295 -13.59 -9.89 -12.83
N ASP A 296 -14.73 -9.73 -12.17
CA ASP A 296 -15.56 -8.53 -12.31
C ASP A 296 -15.30 -7.55 -11.17
N VAL A 297 -14.98 -6.30 -11.53
CA VAL A 297 -14.80 -5.19 -10.59
C VAL A 297 -15.85 -4.11 -10.88
N ILE A 298 -16.49 -3.62 -9.82
CA ILE A 298 -17.46 -2.52 -9.90
C ILE A 298 -16.98 -1.29 -9.12
N ASP A 299 -17.34 -0.10 -9.62
CA ASP A 299 -17.25 1.13 -8.83
C ASP A 299 -18.51 1.25 -7.97
N ILE A 300 -18.38 1.20 -6.65
CA ILE A 300 -19.56 1.29 -5.76
C ILE A 300 -20.24 2.65 -5.82
N THR A 301 -19.60 3.69 -6.34
CA THR A 301 -20.21 5.01 -6.45
C THR A 301 -21.20 5.07 -7.62
N THR A 302 -20.92 4.35 -8.72
CA THR A 302 -21.77 4.36 -9.92
C THR A 302 -22.52 3.04 -10.16
N PHE A 303 -22.07 1.94 -9.57
CA PHE A 303 -22.43 0.55 -9.90
C PHE A 303 -22.09 0.10 -11.32
N ASP A 304 -21.24 0.85 -12.02
CA ASP A 304 -20.76 0.44 -13.34
C ASP A 304 -19.63 -0.56 -13.20
N ARG A 305 -19.56 -1.48 -14.17
CA ARG A 305 -18.37 -2.30 -14.39
C ARG A 305 -17.20 -1.40 -14.74
N VAL A 306 -16.08 -1.60 -14.05
CA VAL A 306 -14.85 -0.84 -14.31
C VAL A 306 -14.17 -1.41 -15.54
N ASN A 307 -14.09 -0.61 -16.60
CA ASN A 307 -13.39 -0.96 -17.84
C ASN A 307 -11.98 -0.34 -17.92
N SER A 308 -11.68 0.63 -17.05
CA SER A 308 -10.36 1.23 -16.91
C SER A 308 -10.02 1.42 -15.45
N PHE A 309 -8.88 0.89 -15.03
CA PHE A 309 -8.43 0.96 -13.65
C PHE A 309 -7.50 2.16 -13.43
N PRO A 310 -7.48 2.74 -12.22
CA PRO A 310 -6.38 3.62 -11.86
C PRO A 310 -5.05 2.85 -11.96
N GLU A 311 -3.98 3.57 -12.24
CA GLU A 311 -2.64 2.99 -12.28
C GLU A 311 -2.35 2.30 -10.94
N ARG A 312 -2.01 1.00 -11.00
CA ARG A 312 -1.67 0.16 -9.83
C ARG A 312 -2.78 0.06 -8.77
N LEU A 313 -3.98 -0.32 -9.20
CA LEU A 313 -5.05 -0.72 -8.28
C LEU A 313 -4.65 -2.00 -7.53
N TRP A 314 -4.71 -1.98 -6.20
CA TRP A 314 -4.46 -3.15 -5.37
C TRP A 314 -5.77 -3.63 -4.77
N MET A 315 -6.07 -4.93 -4.81
CA MET A 315 -7.36 -5.53 -4.44
C MET A 315 -7.21 -6.56 -3.32
N THR A 316 -7.43 -6.15 -2.08
CA THR A 316 -7.38 -7.04 -0.91
C THR A 316 -8.73 -7.73 -0.68
N PHE A 317 -8.81 -8.61 0.30
CA PHE A 317 -10.05 -9.26 0.69
C PHE A 317 -10.15 -9.43 2.21
N PHE A 318 -11.38 -9.67 2.67
CA PHE A 318 -11.64 -10.27 3.97
C PHE A 318 -12.60 -11.44 3.81
N ASP A 319 -12.48 -12.42 4.71
CA ASP A 319 -13.39 -13.56 4.75
C ASP A 319 -14.65 -13.18 5.55
N CYS A 320 -15.79 -13.10 4.86
CA CYS A 320 -17.09 -12.82 5.45
C CYS A 320 -17.78 -14.14 5.82
N ASN A 321 -18.26 -14.26 7.05
CA ASN A 321 -18.93 -15.46 7.61
C ASN A 321 -18.08 -16.73 7.60
N ALA A 322 -16.76 -16.63 7.45
CA ALA A 322 -15.90 -17.79 7.62
C ALA A 322 -15.98 -18.30 9.07
N ASN A 323 -15.70 -19.60 9.24
CA ASN A 323 -15.67 -20.21 10.56
C ASN A 323 -14.63 -19.50 11.44
N GLY A 324 -15.02 -19.14 12.66
CA GLY A 324 -14.14 -18.44 13.61
C GLY A 324 -14.23 -16.91 13.55
N ILE A 325 -14.96 -16.34 12.59
CA ILE A 325 -15.17 -14.88 12.56
C ILE A 325 -16.10 -14.44 13.70
N THR A 326 -15.58 -13.61 14.60
CA THR A 326 -16.28 -13.09 15.80
C THR A 326 -16.85 -11.68 15.60
N GLY A 327 -16.48 -11.00 14.52
CA GLY A 327 -16.92 -9.65 14.25
C GLY A 327 -16.20 -8.99 13.09
N TYR A 328 -16.59 -7.75 12.80
CA TYR A 328 -15.98 -6.93 11.77
C TYR A 328 -15.63 -5.54 12.32
N THR A 329 -14.59 -4.93 11.79
CA THR A 329 -14.27 -3.53 12.06
C THR A 329 -13.97 -2.81 10.77
N ALA A 330 -14.60 -1.65 10.59
CA ALA A 330 -14.27 -0.76 9.49
C ALA A 330 -13.58 0.50 10.00
N VAL A 331 -12.56 0.95 9.27
CA VAL A 331 -11.97 2.28 9.44
C VAL A 331 -12.64 3.24 8.48
N THR A 332 -12.96 4.44 8.94
CA THR A 332 -13.56 5.48 8.12
C THR A 332 -12.92 6.85 8.38
N GLY A 333 -12.70 7.61 7.31
CA GLY A 333 -12.32 9.03 7.39
C GLY A 333 -13.52 9.97 7.56
N GLY A 334 -14.67 9.45 7.98
CA GLY A 334 -15.96 10.14 7.97
C GLY A 334 -16.81 9.68 6.79
N SER A 335 -16.69 10.31 5.62
CA SER A 335 -17.66 10.14 4.53
C SER A 335 -17.68 8.77 3.85
N SER A 336 -16.61 7.98 3.96
CA SER A 336 -16.51 6.67 3.29
C SER A 336 -15.73 5.68 4.14
N VAL A 337 -15.99 4.38 3.94
CA VAL A 337 -15.15 3.31 4.49
C VAL A 337 -13.78 3.37 3.82
N ALA A 338 -12.70 3.16 4.56
CA ALA A 338 -11.34 3.04 4.06
C ALA A 338 -10.89 1.59 3.97
N MET A 339 -11.02 0.85 5.08
CA MET A 339 -10.61 -0.55 5.19
C MET A 339 -11.60 -1.32 6.06
N ILE A 340 -11.71 -2.63 5.84
CA ILE A 340 -12.52 -3.56 6.65
C ILE A 340 -11.62 -4.70 7.13
N HIS A 341 -11.80 -5.09 8.38
CA HIS A 341 -11.15 -6.22 9.01
C HIS A 341 -12.18 -7.20 9.55
N ALA A 342 -12.00 -8.49 9.26
CA ALA A 342 -12.75 -9.57 9.87
C ALA A 342 -11.92 -10.15 11.03
N HIS A 343 -12.53 -10.30 12.20
CA HIS A 343 -11.87 -10.74 13.42
C HIS A 343 -11.94 -12.25 13.56
N GLU A 344 -10.79 -12.94 13.58
CA GLU A 344 -10.70 -14.40 13.78
C GLU A 344 -9.92 -14.77 15.06
N ASN A 345 -8.97 -13.94 15.51
CA ASN A 345 -8.02 -14.25 16.59
C ASN A 345 -7.53 -13.01 17.37
N ASP A 346 -8.35 -11.96 17.50
CA ASP A 346 -8.04 -10.71 18.24
C ASP A 346 -6.67 -10.08 17.93
N SER A 347 -6.31 -10.03 16.64
CA SER A 347 -5.05 -9.40 16.22
C SER A 347 -5.14 -7.87 16.30
N THR A 348 -4.35 -7.26 17.18
CA THR A 348 -4.27 -5.79 17.31
C THR A 348 -3.51 -5.11 16.17
N ARG A 349 -2.83 -5.88 15.30
CA ARG A 349 -1.98 -5.36 14.24
C ARG A 349 -2.73 -4.50 13.24
N PHE A 350 -3.97 -4.85 12.93
CA PHE A 350 -4.82 -4.04 12.05
C PHE A 350 -4.97 -2.62 12.59
N TYR A 351 -5.22 -2.45 13.89
CA TYR A 351 -5.38 -1.15 14.51
C TYR A 351 -4.09 -0.32 14.45
N THR A 352 -2.93 -0.93 14.77
CA THR A 352 -1.65 -0.23 14.66
C THR A 352 -1.35 0.25 13.23
N ASP A 353 -1.63 -0.59 12.23
CA ASP A 353 -1.44 -0.22 10.82
C ASP A 353 -2.40 0.91 10.40
N MET A 354 -3.65 0.87 10.87
CA MET A 354 -4.67 1.86 10.55
C MET A 354 -4.47 3.18 11.29
N ASP A 355 -4.04 3.18 12.55
CA ASP A 355 -3.74 4.41 13.31
C ASP A 355 -2.61 5.21 12.64
N ALA A 356 -1.61 4.52 12.11
CA ALA A 356 -0.52 5.15 11.37
C ALA A 356 -0.99 5.68 9.99
N ALA A 357 -1.81 4.93 9.26
CA ALA A 357 -2.29 5.33 7.95
C ALA A 357 -3.42 6.38 7.99
N TYR A 358 -4.20 6.37 9.08
CA TYR A 358 -5.39 7.20 9.34
C TYR A 358 -5.37 7.74 10.77
N PRO A 359 -4.46 8.66 11.11
CA PRO A 359 -4.34 9.20 12.47
C PRO A 359 -5.59 9.97 12.95
N ARG A 360 -6.53 10.25 12.04
CA ARG A 360 -7.84 10.88 12.33
C ARG A 360 -9.02 10.00 11.90
N GLY A 361 -8.77 8.71 11.67
CA GLY A 361 -9.80 7.74 11.31
C GLY A 361 -10.63 7.34 12.51
N PHE A 362 -11.86 6.92 12.25
CA PHE A 362 -12.74 6.32 13.24
C PHE A 362 -12.86 4.82 12.99
N PHE A 363 -12.89 4.04 14.06
CA PHE A 363 -13.15 2.61 14.01
C PHE A 363 -14.60 2.35 14.39
N ILE A 364 -15.30 1.58 13.56
CA ILE A 364 -16.66 1.10 13.85
C ILE A 364 -16.58 -0.41 13.95
N HIS A 365 -16.86 -0.97 15.12
CA HIS A 365 -16.84 -2.40 15.39
C HIS A 365 -18.26 -2.98 15.40
N MET A 366 -18.45 -4.11 14.73
CA MET A 366 -19.66 -4.92 14.73
C MET A 366 -19.31 -6.32 15.25
N PRO A 367 -19.61 -6.66 16.51
CA PRO A 367 -19.48 -8.03 16.98
C PRO A 367 -20.57 -8.92 16.38
N LEU A 368 -20.28 -10.21 16.24
CA LEU A 368 -21.24 -11.26 15.91
C LEU A 368 -21.46 -12.15 17.13
N ASP A 369 -22.73 -12.41 17.43
CA ASP A 369 -23.10 -13.40 18.45
C ASP A 369 -22.99 -14.82 17.89
N ASP A 370 -23.02 -15.84 18.77
CA ASP A 370 -23.06 -17.25 18.36
C ASP A 370 -24.18 -17.54 17.35
N GLY A 371 -23.82 -18.11 16.20
CA GLY A 371 -24.73 -18.41 15.09
C GLY A 371 -25.26 -17.17 14.34
N GLU A 372 -24.74 -15.97 14.64
CA GLU A 372 -25.00 -14.77 13.86
C GLU A 372 -24.06 -14.70 12.66
N PHE A 373 -24.62 -14.39 11.49
CA PHE A 373 -23.86 -14.20 10.26
C PHE A 373 -24.47 -13.12 9.39
N VAL A 374 -23.65 -12.49 8.54
CA VAL A 374 -24.07 -11.44 7.62
C VAL A 374 -24.88 -12.05 6.47
N THR A 375 -26.13 -11.63 6.32
CA THR A 375 -27.00 -12.04 5.22
C THR A 375 -26.95 -11.09 4.05
N GLU A 376 -26.70 -9.80 4.29
CA GLU A 376 -26.66 -8.78 3.23
C GLU A 376 -25.57 -7.75 3.49
N ILE A 377 -24.89 -7.33 2.42
CA ILE A 377 -24.09 -6.11 2.43
C ILE A 377 -24.70 -5.15 1.42
N CYS A 378 -25.06 -3.98 1.92
CA CYS A 378 -25.73 -2.94 1.17
C CYS A 378 -24.83 -1.70 1.06
N ARG A 379 -24.92 -0.99 -0.07
CA ARG A 379 -24.39 0.35 -0.24
C ARG A 379 -25.41 1.35 0.27
N ARG A 380 -25.00 2.24 1.17
CA ARG A 380 -25.74 3.45 1.48
C ARG A 380 -25.11 4.61 0.70
N TYR A 381 -25.86 5.14 -0.26
CA TYR A 381 -25.42 6.26 -1.12
C TYR A 381 -26.02 7.57 -0.62
N ALA A 382 -25.17 8.52 -0.27
CA ALA A 382 -25.58 9.84 0.23
C ALA A 382 -24.72 10.96 -0.37
N LEU A 383 -25.30 12.16 -0.43
CA LEU A 383 -24.55 13.39 -0.70
C LEU A 383 -24.07 13.95 0.63
N ALA A 384 -22.77 13.89 0.88
CA ALA A 384 -22.15 14.56 2.02
C ALA A 384 -22.07 16.09 1.78
N ALA A 385 -21.75 16.84 2.83
CA ALA A 385 -21.56 18.29 2.76
C ALA A 385 -20.60 18.67 1.61
N GLY A 386 -21.02 19.64 0.78
CA GLY A 386 -20.27 20.06 -0.41
C GLY A 386 -20.45 19.15 -1.64
N ASN A 387 -21.60 18.45 -1.77
CA ASN A 387 -21.93 17.56 -2.90
C ASN A 387 -20.91 16.43 -3.14
N ARG A 388 -20.18 16.02 -2.10
CA ARG A 388 -19.26 14.89 -2.20
C ARG A 388 -20.03 13.59 -2.06
N ILE A 389 -19.78 12.65 -2.98
CA ILE A 389 -20.37 11.33 -2.91
C ILE A 389 -19.83 10.59 -1.68
N SER A 390 -20.73 10.12 -0.83
CA SER A 390 -20.45 9.24 0.30
C SER A 390 -21.00 7.85 -0.02
N ALA A 391 -20.11 6.87 -0.06
CA ALA A 391 -20.45 5.47 -0.20
C ALA A 391 -20.12 4.74 1.12
N CYS A 392 -21.14 4.54 1.94
CA CYS A 392 -21.06 3.78 3.17
C CYS A 392 -21.53 2.34 2.92
N LEU A 393 -21.13 1.41 3.78
CA LEU A 393 -21.58 0.03 3.73
C LEU A 393 -22.49 -0.27 4.92
N VAL A 394 -23.53 -1.06 4.70
CA VAL A 394 -24.43 -1.53 5.74
C VAL A 394 -24.40 -3.04 5.73
N PHE A 395 -24.00 -3.65 6.84
CA PHE A 395 -24.08 -5.11 6.99
C PHE A 395 -25.37 -5.43 7.74
N ILE A 396 -26.13 -6.40 7.25
CA ILE A 396 -27.35 -6.90 7.87
C ILE A 396 -27.14 -8.37 8.20
N THR A 397 -27.52 -8.78 9.41
CA THR A 397 -27.34 -10.16 9.90
C THR A 397 -28.63 -10.96 9.90
N ASN A 398 -28.52 -12.29 9.98
CA ASN A 398 -29.66 -13.21 10.14
C ASN A 398 -30.46 -12.97 11.43
N LYS A 399 -29.89 -12.29 12.43
CA LYS A 399 -30.57 -11.88 13.67
C LYS A 399 -31.23 -10.50 13.56
N GLY A 400 -31.25 -9.89 12.37
CA GLY A 400 -31.88 -8.59 12.11
C GLY A 400 -31.06 -7.40 12.60
N ARG A 401 -29.81 -7.61 13.07
CA ARG A 401 -28.88 -6.52 13.39
C ARG A 401 -28.45 -5.86 12.09
N SER A 402 -28.31 -4.53 12.10
CA SER A 402 -27.64 -3.84 11.00
C SER A 402 -26.64 -2.82 11.50
N THR A 403 -25.45 -2.81 10.92
CA THR A 403 -24.41 -1.86 11.26
C THR A 403 -24.02 -1.04 10.04
N LEU A 404 -23.98 0.28 10.22
CA LEU A 404 -23.50 1.22 9.22
C LEU A 404 -21.99 1.45 9.42
N PHE A 405 -21.22 1.17 8.39
CA PHE A 405 -19.80 1.49 8.30
C PHE A 405 -19.61 2.76 7.46
N GLY A 406 -19.11 3.81 8.10
CA GLY A 406 -18.96 5.15 7.56
C GLY A 406 -20.00 6.14 8.10
N THR A 407 -19.78 7.43 7.88
CA THR A 407 -20.75 8.49 8.17
C THR A 407 -21.35 8.97 6.86
N SER A 408 -22.65 8.75 6.69
CA SER A 408 -23.43 9.52 5.71
C SER A 408 -24.00 10.74 6.43
N GLY A 409 -24.30 11.80 5.67
CA GLY A 409 -25.00 12.97 6.20
C GLY A 409 -26.35 12.60 6.86
N PRO A 410 -27.11 13.60 7.33
CA PRO A 410 -28.41 13.34 7.96
C PRO A 410 -29.29 12.45 7.08
N PRO A 411 -30.21 11.65 7.64
CA PRO A 411 -31.01 10.67 6.88
C PRO A 411 -31.66 11.23 5.62
N GLU A 412 -32.04 12.52 5.61
CA GLU A 412 -32.63 13.19 4.44
C GLU A 412 -31.66 13.36 3.25
N SER A 413 -30.35 13.32 3.51
CA SER A 413 -29.30 13.36 2.48
C SER A 413 -29.02 12.01 1.83
N CYS A 414 -29.68 10.96 2.33
CA CYS A 414 -29.52 9.61 1.84
C CYS A 414 -30.48 9.35 0.68
N LEU A 415 -29.93 8.99 -0.46
CA LEU A 415 -30.71 8.83 -1.69
C LEU A 415 -31.17 7.38 -1.87
N VAL A 416 -30.30 6.41 -1.57
CA VAL A 416 -30.57 4.98 -1.85
C VAL A 416 -29.86 4.05 -0.87
N LEU A 417 -30.50 2.93 -0.53
CA LEU A 417 -29.88 1.75 0.07
C LEU A 417 -29.98 0.60 -0.93
N ASP A 418 -28.84 0.16 -1.45
CA ASP A 418 -28.78 -0.85 -2.50
C ASP A 418 -28.10 -2.11 -2.00
N LYS A 419 -28.76 -3.27 -2.08
CA LYS A 419 -28.11 -4.54 -1.78
C LYS A 419 -27.05 -4.82 -2.86
N ILE A 420 -25.79 -4.93 -2.45
CA ILE A 420 -24.65 -5.21 -3.34
C ILE A 420 -24.46 -6.72 -3.46
N LEU A 421 -24.44 -7.42 -2.32
CA LEU A 421 -24.10 -8.84 -2.27
C LEU A 421 -24.82 -9.54 -1.11
N THR A 422 -24.95 -10.86 -1.24
CA THR A 422 -25.55 -11.77 -0.25
C THR A 422 -24.48 -12.82 0.08
N PRO A 423 -23.68 -12.63 1.16
CA PRO A 423 -22.64 -13.59 1.52
C PRO A 423 -23.24 -14.96 1.83
N ALA A 424 -22.51 -16.02 1.52
CA ALA A 424 -22.87 -17.36 1.95
C ALA A 424 -22.73 -17.47 3.50
N PRO A 425 -23.59 -18.24 4.18
CA PRO A 425 -23.53 -18.41 5.64
C PRO A 425 -22.24 -19.09 6.13
N ASN A 426 -21.55 -19.81 5.25
CA ASN A 426 -20.37 -20.64 5.55
C ASN A 426 -19.06 -20.06 5.00
N GLY A 427 -19.05 -18.79 4.59
CA GLY A 427 -17.85 -18.12 4.09
C GLY A 427 -18.02 -17.53 2.69
N THR A 428 -17.61 -16.29 2.51
CA THR A 428 -17.47 -15.63 1.21
C THR A 428 -16.31 -14.66 1.28
N GLN A 429 -15.40 -14.76 0.33
CA GLN A 429 -14.32 -13.78 0.18
C GLN A 429 -14.86 -12.53 -0.49
N ILE A 430 -14.74 -11.40 0.21
CA ILE A 430 -15.19 -10.10 -0.29
C ILE A 430 -13.97 -9.29 -0.65
N TRP A 431 -13.83 -9.02 -1.93
CA TRP A 431 -12.67 -8.31 -2.48
C TRP A 431 -12.97 -6.83 -2.64
N PHE A 432 -12.00 -6.01 -2.28
CA PHE A 432 -12.11 -4.56 -2.32
C PHE A 432 -10.75 -3.91 -2.53
N ASN A 433 -10.71 -2.66 -3.01
CA ASN A 433 -9.44 -1.98 -3.19
C ASN A 433 -8.74 -1.72 -1.86
N ASP A 434 -7.42 -1.88 -1.84
CA ASP A 434 -6.61 -1.36 -0.77
C ASP A 434 -6.73 0.16 -0.73
N SER A 435 -6.82 0.69 0.48
CA SER A 435 -7.00 2.10 0.71
C SER A 435 -5.81 2.96 0.24
N THR A 436 -4.60 2.40 0.12
CA THR A 436 -3.43 3.11 -0.40
C THR A 436 -3.41 3.22 -1.92
N SER A 437 -4.25 2.45 -2.64
CA SER A 437 -4.26 2.42 -4.11
C SER A 437 -5.28 3.37 -4.75
N VAL A 438 -6.09 4.07 -3.95
CA VAL A 438 -7.14 4.97 -4.44
C VAL A 438 -7.09 6.30 -3.69
N HIS A 439 -7.30 7.41 -4.42
CA HIS A 439 -7.46 8.74 -3.83
C HIS A 439 -8.89 9.27 -4.08
N PRO A 440 -9.61 9.75 -3.03
CA PRO A 440 -9.27 9.68 -1.61
C PRO A 440 -9.16 8.25 -1.11
N LYS A 441 -8.32 8.06 -0.08
CA LYS A 441 -8.05 6.79 0.58
C LYS A 441 -9.36 6.20 1.13
N SER A 442 -10.06 5.46 0.29
CA SER A 442 -11.42 4.99 0.51
C SER A 442 -11.68 3.72 -0.28
N LEU A 443 -12.59 2.90 0.24
CA LEU A 443 -13.19 1.80 -0.47
C LEU A 443 -14.09 2.37 -1.57
N ARG A 444 -13.73 2.06 -2.81
CA ARG A 444 -14.40 2.50 -4.03
C ARG A 444 -14.71 1.34 -4.96
N TYR A 445 -13.84 0.33 -5.00
CA TYR A 445 -13.99 -0.81 -5.90
C TYR A 445 -14.26 -2.07 -5.10
N LEU A 446 -15.24 -2.86 -5.57
CA LEU A 446 -15.52 -4.21 -5.08
C LEU A 446 -15.37 -5.20 -6.22
N ALA A 447 -14.90 -6.41 -5.92
CA ALA A 447 -14.82 -7.49 -6.89
C ALA A 447 -15.53 -8.75 -6.39
N PHE A 448 -16.29 -9.38 -7.28
CA PHE A 448 -17.01 -10.62 -7.03
C PHE A 448 -17.52 -11.19 -8.35
N ASP A 449 -17.62 -12.51 -8.45
CA ASP A 449 -18.16 -13.16 -9.65
C ASP A 449 -19.69 -13.18 -9.61
N GLY A 450 -20.33 -13.05 -10.77
CA GLY A 450 -21.79 -13.17 -10.89
C GLY A 450 -22.55 -11.90 -10.49
N LEU A 451 -22.19 -10.77 -11.11
CA LEU A 451 -22.87 -9.49 -10.93
C LEU A 451 -24.38 -9.60 -11.14
N MET A 452 -25.14 -9.38 -10.07
CA MET A 452 -26.57 -9.07 -10.17
C MET A 452 -26.79 -7.56 -10.06
N PRO A 453 -27.78 -7.00 -10.78
CA PRO A 453 -28.14 -5.60 -10.60
C PRO A 453 -28.45 -5.29 -9.13
N PRO A 454 -28.03 -4.12 -8.62
CA PRO A 454 -28.33 -3.72 -7.25
C PRO A 454 -29.83 -3.73 -7.01
N VAL A 455 -30.24 -4.30 -5.88
CA VAL A 455 -31.66 -4.33 -5.47
C VAL A 455 -31.88 -3.27 -4.41
N GLN A 456 -32.68 -2.27 -4.73
CA GLN A 456 -33.04 -1.22 -3.77
C GLN A 456 -33.79 -1.82 -2.58
N ARG A 457 -33.35 -1.46 -1.37
CA ARG A 457 -33.92 -1.88 -0.10
C ARG A 457 -34.61 -0.70 0.59
N PRO A 458 -35.69 -0.96 1.35
CA PRO A 458 -36.16 0.02 2.32
C PRO A 458 -35.09 0.21 3.40
N PHE A 459 -34.92 1.44 3.88
CA PHE A 459 -34.02 1.70 4.99
C PHE A 459 -34.54 1.03 6.27
N PRO A 460 -33.65 0.36 7.04
CA PRO A 460 -33.99 -0.12 8.37
C PRO A 460 -34.47 1.03 9.29
N PRO A 461 -35.58 0.87 10.03
CA PRO A 461 -36.18 1.93 10.86
C PRO A 461 -35.21 2.58 11.85
N HIS A 462 -34.30 1.80 12.43
CA HIS A 462 -33.30 2.25 13.40
C HIS A 462 -32.12 3.02 12.78
N LEU A 463 -31.97 3.00 11.46
CA LEU A 463 -31.02 3.87 10.76
C LEU A 463 -31.61 5.28 10.48
N TYR A 464 -32.89 5.49 10.78
CA TYR A 464 -33.48 6.82 10.86
C TYR A 464 -33.30 7.38 12.27
N GLN A 465 -32.34 8.30 12.46
CA GLN A 465 -32.49 9.24 13.56
C GLN A 465 -33.58 10.23 13.15
N THR A 466 -34.80 10.02 13.65
CA THR A 466 -35.83 11.04 13.56
C THR A 466 -35.39 12.20 14.44
N LEU A 467 -34.92 13.29 13.83
CA LEU A 467 -34.91 14.59 14.49
C LEU A 467 -36.36 14.90 14.85
N ARG A 468 -36.77 14.57 16.07
CA ARG A 468 -37.94 15.19 16.67
C ARG A 468 -37.62 16.68 16.70
N THR A 469 -38.25 17.42 15.81
CA THR A 469 -38.32 18.88 15.82
C THR A 469 -38.96 19.31 17.13
N SER A 470 -38.14 19.45 18.18
CA SER A 470 -38.53 20.29 19.30
C SER A 470 -38.41 21.74 18.80
N GLY A 471 -39.53 22.46 18.88
CA GLY A 471 -39.64 23.86 18.43
C GLY A 471 -38.64 24.80 19.12
N PRO A 472 -38.62 26.07 18.72
CA PRO A 472 -37.53 26.98 19.01
C PRO A 472 -37.38 27.17 20.53
N ARG A 473 -36.28 26.66 21.09
CA ARG A 473 -35.80 27.10 22.40
C ARG A 473 -34.51 27.89 22.21
N THR A 474 -34.54 29.08 22.78
CA THR A 474 -33.44 30.02 22.94
C THR A 474 -32.20 29.38 23.57
N PRO A 475 -31.00 29.94 23.31
CA PRO A 475 -29.74 29.29 23.65
C PRO A 475 -29.52 29.34 25.16
N SER A 476 -29.40 28.16 25.77
CA SER A 476 -28.77 28.03 27.09
C SER A 476 -27.68 26.98 26.97
N HIS A 477 -26.49 27.37 27.41
CA HIS A 477 -25.30 26.54 27.51
C HIS A 477 -25.59 25.32 28.38
N GLU A 478 -25.56 24.12 27.81
CA GLU A 478 -25.32 22.89 28.56
C GLU A 478 -24.59 21.89 27.67
N ILE A 479 -23.31 21.65 28.02
CA ILE A 479 -22.44 20.65 27.42
C ILE A 479 -22.88 19.30 28.02
N GLN A 480 -23.52 18.45 27.23
CA GLN A 480 -23.68 17.04 27.60
C GLN A 480 -22.49 16.24 27.09
N HIS A 481 -21.62 15.88 28.04
CA HIS A 481 -20.61 14.85 27.88
C HIS A 481 -21.29 13.52 27.54
N LEU A 482 -20.92 12.93 26.40
CA LEU A 482 -21.12 11.50 26.15
C LEU A 482 -20.10 10.74 26.99
N ILE A 483 -20.62 10.03 27.99
CA ILE A 483 -19.87 9.15 28.87
C ILE A 483 -19.37 7.97 28.05
N ILE A 484 -18.04 7.88 27.93
CA ILE A 484 -17.31 6.67 27.54
C ILE A 484 -17.25 5.82 28.82
N ASP A 485 -17.94 4.68 28.81
CA ASP A 485 -17.84 3.72 29.90
C ASP A 485 -16.49 3.00 29.77
N GLN A 486 -15.49 3.46 30.53
CA GLN A 486 -14.29 2.70 30.83
C GLN A 486 -14.44 2.15 32.24
N SER A 487 -14.57 0.83 32.35
CA SER A 487 -14.29 0.13 33.60
C SER A 487 -13.54 -1.17 33.29
N PRO A 488 -12.29 -1.31 33.75
CA PRO A 488 -11.66 -2.58 33.99
C PRO A 488 -11.65 -2.84 35.49
N GLU A 489 -12.41 -3.83 35.94
CA GLU A 489 -12.14 -4.51 37.20
C GLU A 489 -12.01 -5.99 36.90
N PHE A 490 -10.83 -6.56 37.08
CA PHE A 490 -10.66 -7.87 37.73
C PHE A 490 -9.25 -7.95 38.31
N CYS A 491 -9.20 -8.32 39.60
CA CYS A 491 -8.03 -8.78 40.34
C CYS A 491 -7.47 -10.08 39.78
#